data_AF-A0A2S9YH65-F1
#
_entry.id   AF-A0A2S9YH65-F1
#
_cell.length_a   1.000
_cell.length_b   1.000
_cell.length_c   1.000
_cell.angle_alpha   90.00
_cell.angle_beta   90.00
_cell.angle_gamma   90.00
#
_symmetry.space_group_name_H-M   'P 1'
#
loop_
_entity.id
_entity.type
_entity.pdbx_description
1 polymer ?
#
loop_
_entity_poly.entity_id
_entity_poly.type
_entity_poly.pdbx_seq_one_letter_code
_entity_poly.pdbx_strand_id
1 'polypeptide(L)'
;MPPLVLALIDSVFALALHHDRRVESAAVRAQVTGPETALPTPHGLAIRVSVTQPREGEPSEGEPSEESVGFHVDLDGGRLLAMELNLAELPLDRSGLARLIGELESWCYARIPMAQEAD
;
A
#
# COMPACT_ATOMS: atom_id res chain seq x y z
N MET A 1 -5.08 11.75 16.80
CA MET A 1 -5.24 10.90 15.61
C MET A 1 -6.54 10.12 15.74
N PRO A 2 -7.47 10.20 14.76
CA PRO A 2 -8.76 9.51 14.83
C PRO A 2 -8.60 7.98 14.89
N PRO A 3 -9.46 7.24 15.63
CA PRO A 3 -9.37 5.78 15.74
C PRO A 3 -9.40 5.05 14.39
N LEU A 4 -10.14 5.58 13.41
CA LEU A 4 -10.20 5.03 12.06
C LEU A 4 -8.87 5.13 11.31
N VAL A 5 -8.08 6.17 11.56
CA VAL A 5 -6.76 6.33 10.93
C VAL A 5 -5.77 5.31 11.48
N LEU A 6 -5.81 5.05 12.79
CA LEU A 6 -5.01 4.00 13.39
C LEU A 6 -5.41 2.62 12.83
N ALA A 7 -6.71 2.34 12.74
CA ALA A 7 -7.20 1.09 12.15
C ALA A 7 -6.76 0.93 10.68
N LEU A 8 -6.74 2.02 9.91
CA LEU A 8 -6.24 2.03 8.54
C LEU A 8 -4.74 1.70 8.50
N ILE A 9 -3.94 2.37 9.31
CA ILE A 9 -2.48 2.12 9.41
C ILE A 9 -2.21 0.66 9.77
N ASP A 10 -2.89 0.14 10.80
CA ASP A 10 -2.76 -1.25 11.23
C ASP A 10 -3.14 -2.22 10.09
N SER A 11 -4.22 -1.93 9.36
CA SER A 11 -4.67 -2.76 8.24
C SER A 11 -3.66 -2.78 7.09
N VAL A 12 -3.04 -1.64 6.77
CA VAL A 12 -2.01 -1.55 5.72
C VAL A 12 -0.75 -2.31 6.12
N PHE A 13 -0.30 -2.17 7.37
CA PHE A 13 0.83 -2.96 7.86
C PHE A 13 0.54 -4.45 7.91
N ALA A 14 -0.67 -4.84 8.33
CA ALA A 14 -1.09 -6.23 8.32
C ALA A 14 -1.13 -6.81 6.89
N LEU A 15 -1.60 -6.03 5.91
CA LEU A 15 -1.59 -6.40 4.50
C LEU A 15 -0.15 -6.64 4.01
N ALA A 16 0.75 -5.68 4.22
CA ALA A 16 2.15 -5.81 3.81
C ALA A 16 2.80 -7.07 4.43
N LEU A 17 2.62 -7.28 5.73
CA LEU A 17 3.16 -8.44 6.45
C LEU A 17 2.57 -9.78 5.95
N HIS A 18 1.27 -9.79 5.63
CA HIS A 18 0.62 -10.99 5.09
C HIS A 18 1.24 -11.42 3.77
N HIS A 19 1.50 -10.45 2.87
CA HIS A 19 2.10 -10.74 1.58
C HIS A 19 3.59 -11.09 1.65
N ASP A 20 4.35 -10.38 2.50
CA ASP A 20 5.79 -10.65 2.73
C ASP A 20 6.03 -12.09 3.22
N ARG A 21 5.11 -12.65 4.01
CA ARG A 21 5.21 -14.04 4.50
C ARG A 21 4.85 -15.11 3.46
N ARG A 22 4.09 -14.76 2.41
CA ARG A 22 3.56 -15.75 1.45
C ARG A 22 4.52 -16.03 0.30
N VAL A 23 5.49 -15.16 0.05
CA VAL A 23 6.34 -15.26 -1.13
C VAL A 23 7.79 -15.12 -0.74
N GLU A 24 8.55 -16.22 -0.85
CA GLU A 24 9.98 -16.24 -0.53
C GLU A 24 10.83 -15.33 -1.43
N SER A 25 10.30 -14.97 -2.60
CA SER A 25 11.00 -14.20 -3.62
C SER A 25 10.70 -12.70 -3.58
N ALA A 26 9.53 -12.26 -3.09
CA ALA A 26 9.10 -10.86 -3.14
C ALA A 26 8.92 -10.29 -1.74
N ALA A 27 9.38 -9.05 -1.53
CA ALA A 27 9.20 -8.34 -0.27
C ALA A 27 8.11 -7.28 -0.39
N VAL A 28 7.23 -7.18 0.61
CA VAL A 28 6.17 -6.17 0.64
C VAL A 28 6.31 -5.30 1.88
N ARG A 29 6.40 -3.98 1.69
CA ARG A 29 6.64 -3.02 2.78
C ARG A 29 5.62 -1.90 2.74
N ALA A 30 5.21 -1.48 3.93
CA ALA A 30 4.41 -0.27 4.11
C ALA A 30 5.23 0.79 4.84
N GLN A 31 5.07 2.04 4.42
CA GLN A 31 5.66 3.21 5.05
C GLN A 31 4.56 4.25 5.30
N VAL A 32 4.63 4.90 6.46
CA VAL A 32 3.79 6.04 6.82
C VAL A 32 4.70 7.23 7.08
N THR A 33 4.48 8.35 6.39
CA THR A 33 5.18 9.61 6.59
C THR A 33 4.20 10.73 6.93
N GLY A 34 4.72 11.77 7.58
CA GLY A 34 3.97 12.95 7.98
C GLY A 34 4.28 13.40 9.40
N PRO A 35 3.59 14.44 9.91
CA PRO A 35 2.58 15.23 9.19
C PRO A 35 3.18 15.96 7.98
N GLU A 36 2.49 15.90 6.85
CA GLU A 36 2.93 16.55 5.61
C GLU A 36 2.87 18.08 5.75
N THR A 37 3.87 18.79 5.21
CA THR A 37 3.88 20.27 5.23
C THR A 37 3.36 20.89 3.94
N ALA A 38 3.22 20.09 2.89
CA ALA A 38 2.82 20.53 1.55
C ALA A 38 1.46 19.95 1.14
N LEU A 39 0.86 20.54 0.10
CA LEU A 39 -0.32 20.01 -0.57
C LEU A 39 -0.02 18.61 -1.18
N PRO A 40 -1.00 17.70 -1.30
CA PRO A 40 -2.45 17.95 -1.22
C PRO A 40 -3.08 17.89 0.18
N THR A 41 -2.36 17.40 1.20
CA THR A 41 -2.90 17.21 2.56
C THR A 41 -1.96 17.81 3.61
N PRO A 42 -1.93 19.15 3.78
CA PRO A 42 -1.20 19.76 4.88
C PRO A 42 -1.66 19.14 6.21
N HIS A 43 -0.73 18.81 7.10
CA HIS A 43 -0.96 18.11 8.36
C HIS A 43 -1.52 16.67 8.24
N GLY A 44 -1.68 16.16 7.02
CA GLY A 44 -2.09 14.79 6.72
C GLY A 44 -0.95 13.79 6.83
N LEU A 45 -1.26 12.53 6.50
CA LEU A 45 -0.30 11.44 6.41
C LEU A 45 -0.17 10.99 4.96
N ALA A 46 1.04 10.67 4.51
CA ALA A 46 1.25 9.92 3.29
C ALA A 46 1.56 8.46 3.64
N ILE A 47 0.90 7.54 2.95
CA ILE A 47 1.09 6.10 3.14
C ILE A 47 1.52 5.52 1.80
N ARG A 48 2.61 4.77 1.80
CA ARG A 48 3.16 4.11 0.61
C ARG A 48 3.32 2.62 0.87
N VAL A 49 2.92 1.81 -0.10
CA VAL A 49 3.16 0.36 -0.14
C VAL A 49 4.10 0.09 -1.29
N SER A 50 5.20 -0.63 -1.02
CA SER A 50 6.18 -1.06 -2.02
C SER A 50 6.20 -2.57 -2.12
N VAL A 51 6.34 -3.09 -3.34
CA VAL A 51 6.62 -4.50 -3.65
C VAL A 51 7.98 -4.53 -4.36
N THR A 52 8.91 -5.28 -3.79
CA THR A 52 10.22 -5.55 -4.38
C THR A 52 10.23 -6.98 -4.91
N GLN A 53 10.41 -7.14 -6.23
CA GLN A 53 10.51 -8.44 -6.88
C GLN A 53 11.95 -8.75 -7.29
N PRO A 54 12.36 -10.02 -7.26
CA PRO A 54 13.59 -10.45 -7.94
C PRO A 54 13.30 -10.50 -9.44
N ARG A 55 14.25 -10.05 -10.25
CA ARG A 55 14.06 -10.07 -11.71
C ARG A 55 14.04 -11.52 -12.20
N GLU A 56 13.07 -11.88 -13.03
CA GLU A 56 13.07 -13.19 -13.72
C GLU A 56 14.20 -13.22 -14.77
N GLY A 57 15.24 -14.01 -14.50
CA GLY A 57 16.45 -14.15 -15.33
C GLY A 57 17.66 -14.58 -14.51
N GLU A 58 18.70 -15.12 -15.18
CA GLU A 58 19.88 -15.74 -14.56
C GLU A 58 20.53 -14.96 -13.39
N PRO A 59 21.11 -15.66 -12.40
CA PRO A 59 21.19 -15.22 -11.01
C PRO A 59 22.27 -14.17 -10.70
N SER A 60 22.79 -13.42 -11.68
CA SER A 60 24.07 -12.70 -11.46
C SER A 60 24.18 -11.21 -11.78
N GLU A 61 23.24 -10.49 -12.41
CA GLU A 61 23.53 -9.07 -12.78
C GLU A 61 22.36 -8.06 -12.73
N GLY A 62 21.18 -8.38 -12.18
CA GLY A 62 20.04 -7.45 -12.15
C GLY A 62 19.74 -6.86 -10.77
N GLU A 63 19.68 -5.53 -10.64
CA GLU A 63 19.04 -4.89 -9.48
C GLU A 63 17.55 -5.30 -9.40
N PRO A 64 17.01 -5.55 -8.20
CA PRO A 64 15.61 -5.91 -8.02
C PRO A 64 14.69 -4.79 -8.50
N SER A 65 13.52 -5.14 -9.06
CA SER A 65 12.51 -4.15 -9.45
C SER A 65 11.63 -3.82 -8.27
N GLU A 66 11.58 -2.53 -7.91
CA GLU A 66 10.66 -2.00 -6.90
C GLU A 66 9.52 -1.25 -7.58
N GLU A 67 8.30 -1.67 -7.29
CA GLU A 67 7.09 -0.92 -7.61
C GLU A 67 6.46 -0.40 -6.32
N SER A 68 5.89 0.81 -6.36
CA SER A 68 5.22 1.39 -5.19
C SER A 68 3.92 2.06 -5.57
N VAL A 69 3.01 2.14 -4.60
CA VAL A 69 1.75 2.85 -4.70
C VAL A 69 1.47 3.61 -3.41
N GLY A 70 0.94 4.82 -3.54
CA GLY A 70 0.72 5.74 -2.44
C GLY A 70 -0.70 6.31 -2.38
N PHE A 71 -1.07 6.73 -1.18
CA PHE A 71 -2.27 7.52 -0.93
C PHE A 71 -2.06 8.45 0.26
N HIS A 72 -2.90 9.48 0.38
CA HIS A 72 -2.86 10.45 1.46
C HIS A 72 -4.08 10.35 2.35
N VAL A 73 -3.89 10.60 3.64
CA VAL A 73 -4.94 10.76 4.65
C VAL A 73 -5.00 12.24 5.02
N ASP A 74 -6.07 12.92 4.63
CA ASP A 74 -6.36 14.28 5.08
C ASP A 74 -7.13 14.22 6.41
N LEU A 75 -6.43 14.52 7.50
CA LEU A 75 -6.99 14.51 8.85
C LEU A 75 -7.96 15.66 9.08
N ASP A 76 -7.69 16.82 8.48
CA ASP A 76 -8.50 18.03 8.65
C ASP A 76 -9.74 17.96 7.76
N GLY A 77 -9.57 17.45 6.55
CA GLY A 77 -10.63 17.25 5.57
C GLY A 77 -11.46 15.99 5.74
N GLY A 78 -11.04 15.05 6.60
CA GLY A 78 -11.75 13.79 6.82
C GLY A 78 -11.87 12.93 5.55
N ARG A 79 -10.84 12.93 4.71
CA ARG A 79 -10.84 12.27 3.39
C ARG A 79 -9.54 11.50 3.12
N LEU A 80 -9.63 10.54 2.20
CA LEU A 80 -8.52 9.77 1.66
C LEU A 80 -8.34 10.17 0.20
N LEU A 81 -7.10 10.44 -0.21
CA LEU A 81 -6.75 10.78 -1.60
C LEU A 81 -5.87 9.66 -2.18
N ALA A 82 -6.43 8.83 -3.05
CA ALA A 82 -5.81 7.58 -3.48
C ALA A 82 -5.57 7.52 -4.99
N MET A 83 -5.10 8.63 -5.58
CA MET A 83 -5.01 8.83 -7.04
C MET A 83 -4.18 7.76 -7.76
N GLU A 84 -3.19 7.17 -7.10
CA GLU A 84 -2.36 6.10 -7.66
C GLU A 84 -3.07 4.73 -7.69
N LEU A 85 -4.21 4.59 -7.00
CA LEU A 85 -4.98 3.35 -6.85
C LEU A 85 -6.29 3.35 -7.64
N ASN A 86 -6.40 3.99 -8.80
CA ASN A 86 -7.67 4.11 -9.55
C ASN A 86 -8.87 4.59 -8.68
N LEU A 87 -8.57 5.22 -7.55
CA LEU A 87 -9.49 5.74 -6.56
C LEU A 87 -9.24 7.24 -6.53
N ALA A 88 -10.28 8.05 -6.63
CA ALA A 88 -10.12 9.49 -6.58
C ALA A 88 -10.03 9.94 -5.10
N GLU A 89 -11.12 10.49 -4.60
CA GLU A 89 -11.31 10.87 -3.21
C GLU A 89 -12.30 9.91 -2.56
N LEU A 90 -11.99 9.46 -1.35
CA LEU A 90 -12.87 8.62 -0.53
C LEU A 90 -13.12 9.29 0.82
N PRO A 91 -14.30 9.08 1.44
CA PRO A 91 -14.52 9.52 2.81
C PRO A 91 -13.62 8.76 3.79
N LEU A 92 -13.15 9.42 4.85
CA LEU A 92 -12.43 8.77 5.96
C LEU A 92 -13.43 8.07 6.90
N ASP A 93 -14.11 7.07 6.38
CA ASP A 93 -15.07 6.23 7.10
C ASP A 93 -14.85 4.74 6.80
N ARG A 94 -15.68 3.87 7.38
CA ARG A 94 -15.55 2.42 7.19
C ARG A 94 -15.64 1.98 5.73
N SER A 95 -16.47 2.65 4.92
CA SER A 95 -16.70 2.29 3.53
C SER A 95 -15.52 2.72 2.65
N GLY A 96 -14.97 3.92 2.89
CA GLY A 96 -13.76 4.40 2.25
C GLY A 96 -12.55 3.53 2.59
N LEU A 97 -12.40 3.17 3.88
CA LEU A 97 -11.36 2.24 4.34
C LEU A 97 -11.45 0.89 3.64
N ALA A 98 -12.64 0.27 3.62
CA ALA A 98 -12.82 -1.05 3.02
C ALA A 98 -12.49 -1.05 1.52
N ARG A 99 -12.91 0.00 0.80
CA ARG A 99 -12.62 0.15 -0.64
C ARG A 99 -11.12 0.34 -0.89
N LEU A 100 -10.46 1.19 -0.10
CA LEU A 100 -9.03 1.43 -0.21
C LEU A 100 -8.21 0.14 0.04
N ILE A 101 -8.54 -0.60 1.10
CA ILE A 101 -7.85 -1.86 1.43
C ILE A 101 -8.06 -2.91 0.32
N GLY A 102 -9.27 -3.03 -0.23
CA GLY A 102 -9.53 -3.96 -1.34
C GLY A 102 -8.73 -3.65 -2.61
N GLU A 103 -8.57 -2.37 -2.95
CA GLU A 103 -7.74 -1.96 -4.09
C GLU A 103 -6.25 -2.16 -3.83
N LEU A 104 -5.77 -1.88 -2.61
CA LEU A 104 -4.38 -2.16 -2.21
C LEU A 104 -4.07 -3.66 -2.27
N GLU A 105 -4.97 -4.50 -1.77
CA GLU A 105 -4.84 -5.96 -1.83
C GLU A 105 -4.80 -6.45 -3.28
N SER A 106 -5.71 -5.95 -4.12
CA SER A 106 -5.74 -6.27 -5.55
C SER A 106 -4.46 -5.83 -6.27
N TRP A 107 -3.95 -4.63 -5.94
CA TRP A 107 -2.70 -4.10 -6.48
C TRP A 107 -1.49 -4.96 -6.08
N CYS A 108 -1.43 -5.43 -4.82
CA CYS A 108 -0.41 -6.35 -4.33
C CYS A 108 -0.49 -7.69 -5.06
N TYR A 109 -1.66 -8.32 -5.15
CA TYR A 109 -1.80 -9.62 -5.83
C TYR A 109 -1.42 -9.57 -7.31
N ALA A 110 -1.70 -8.47 -8.01
CA ALA A 110 -1.28 -8.30 -9.40
C ALA A 110 0.25 -8.30 -9.59
N ARG A 111 1.00 -7.99 -8.52
CA ARG A 111 2.48 -7.88 -8.51
C ARG A 111 3.16 -8.98 -7.74
N ILE A 112 2.42 -9.91 -7.18
CA ILE A 112 3.01 -10.99 -6.40
C ILE A 112 2.67 -12.25 -7.16
N PRO A 113 3.60 -12.80 -7.97
CA PRO A 113 3.35 -14.02 -8.70
C PRO A 113 2.99 -15.10 -7.67
N MET A 114 1.74 -15.55 -7.69
CA MET A 114 1.34 -16.68 -6.87
C MET A 114 2.17 -17.86 -7.35
N ALA A 115 2.89 -18.50 -6.42
CA ALA A 115 3.44 -19.81 -6.69
C ALA A 115 2.28 -20.65 -7.22
N GLN A 116 2.34 -21.02 -8.51
CA GLN A 116 1.36 -21.93 -9.09
C GLN A 116 1.32 -23.14 -8.16
N GLU A 117 0.15 -23.46 -7.63
CA GLU A 117 -0.07 -24.75 -6.99
C GLU A 117 0.36 -25.79 -8.02
N ALA A 118 1.47 -26.47 -7.73
CA ALA A 118 1.97 -27.56 -8.55
C ALA A 118 0.93 -28.69 -8.43
N ASP A 119 0.06 -28.77 -9.43
CA ASP A 119 -0.86 -29.88 -9.67
C ASP A 119 -0.07 -31.17 -9.99
#